data_AF-A0A1L5PAG5-F1
#
_entry.id   AF-A0A1L5PAG5-F1
#
_cell.length_a   1.000
_cell.length_b   1.000
_cell.length_c   1.000
_cell.angle_alpha   90.00
_cell.angle_beta   90.00
_cell.angle_gamma   90.00
#
_symmetry.space_group_name_H-M   'P 1'
#
loop_
_entity.id
_entity.type
_entity.pdbx_description
1 polymer ?
#
loop_
_entity_poly.entity_id
_entity_poly.type
_entity_poly.pdbx_seq_one_letter_code
_entity_poly.pdbx_strand_id
1 'polypeptide(L)' 'MAQAILLTGQERRRRWSADDRLEILEAAFAPGANVSEVARRFDVS' A
#
# COMPACT_ATOMS: atom_id res chain seq x y z
N MET A 1 11.60 -25.20 -25.94
CA MET A 1 11.01 -25.52 -24.63
C MET A 1 11.37 -24.40 -23.68
N ALA A 2 10.39 -23.65 -23.14
CA ALA A 2 10.65 -22.52 -22.24
C ALA A 2 10.46 -22.96 -20.77
N GLN A 3 11.43 -22.67 -19.92
CA GLN A 3 11.36 -22.91 -18.48
C GLN A 3 10.87 -21.65 -17.78
N ALA A 4 9.85 -21.77 -16.93
CA ALA A 4 9.40 -20.71 -16.04
C ALA A 4 9.83 -21.02 -14.60
N ILE A 5 10.37 -20.02 -13.90
CA ILE A 5 10.81 -20.14 -12.51
C ILE A 5 9.78 -19.42 -11.63
N LEU A 6 9.16 -20.16 -10.71
CA LEU A 6 8.26 -19.62 -9.70
C LEU A 6 9.08 -19.24 -8.46
N LEU A 7 9.11 -17.93 -8.13
CA LEU A 7 9.70 -17.45 -6.89
C LEU A 7 8.65 -17.48 -5.78
N THR A 8 8.77 -18.45 -4.86
CA THR A 8 7.84 -18.67 -3.73
C THR A 8 8.23 -17.91 -2.45
N GLY A 9 9.13 -16.93 -2.55
CA GLY A 9 9.53 -16.10 -1.39
C GLY A 9 8.36 -15.26 -0.86
N GLN A 10 8.41 -14.89 0.43
CA GLN A 10 7.44 -13.95 1.01
C GLN A 10 7.41 -12.65 0.18
N GLU A 11 6.21 -12.23 -0.20
CA GLU A 11 6.04 -11.05 -1.04
C GLU A 11 6.53 -9.82 -0.27
N ARG A 12 7.66 -9.25 -0.74
CA ARG A 12 8.26 -8.07 -0.11
C ARG A 12 7.44 -6.80 -0.32
N ARG A 13 6.64 -6.75 -1.40
CA ARG A 13 5.76 -5.61 -1.67
C ARG A 13 4.50 -5.79 -0.84
N ARG A 14 4.20 -4.85 0.04
CA ARG A 14 2.90 -4.82 0.71
C ARG A 14 1.80 -4.84 -0.36
N ARG A 15 0.95 -5.87 -0.32
CA ARG A 15 -0.32 -5.85 -1.05
C ARG A 15 -1.28 -4.98 -0.25
N TRP A 16 -1.91 -4.07 -0.96
CA TRP A 16 -2.94 -3.21 -0.43
C TRP A 16 -4.28 -3.85 -0.74
N SER A 17 -5.01 -4.28 0.29
CA SER A 17 -6.42 -4.63 0.13
C SER A 17 -7.24 -3.39 -0.24
N ALA A 18 -8.49 -3.57 -0.66
CA ALA A 18 -9.38 -2.44 -0.90
C ALA A 18 -9.64 -1.65 0.40
N ASP A 19 -9.75 -2.34 1.52
CA ASP A 19 -9.97 -1.74 2.83
C ASP A 19 -8.77 -0.92 3.30
N ASP A 20 -7.54 -1.44 3.11
CA ASP A 20 -6.31 -0.67 3.40
C ASP A 20 -6.27 0.64 2.61
N ARG A 21 -6.71 0.61 1.34
CA ARG A 21 -6.73 1.80 0.48
C ARG A 21 -7.82 2.77 0.94
N LEU A 22 -8.98 2.26 1.32
CA LEU A 22 -10.08 3.07 1.82
C LEU A 22 -9.68 3.82 3.09
N GLU A 23 -9.03 3.14 4.03
CA GLU A 23 -8.54 3.76 5.27
C GLU A 23 -7.59 4.92 4.98
N ILE A 24 -6.66 4.75 4.04
CA ILE A 24 -5.77 5.84 3.62
C ILE A 24 -6.53 7.00 3.01
N LEU A 25 -7.47 6.71 2.11
CA LEU A 25 -8.26 7.73 1.45
C LEU A 25 -9.08 8.53 2.48
N GLU A 26 -9.76 7.85 3.39
CA GLU A 26 -10.51 8.50 4.47
C GLU A 26 -9.61 9.37 5.33
N ALA A 27 -8.43 8.87 5.73
CA ALA A 27 -7.47 9.64 6.52
C ALA A 27 -6.89 10.84 5.78
N ALA A 28 -6.55 10.69 4.49
CA ALA A 28 -5.93 11.74 3.69
C ALA A 28 -6.90 12.88 3.36
N PHE A 29 -8.19 12.59 3.23
CA PHE A 29 -9.22 13.57 2.88
C PHE A 29 -10.05 14.05 4.09
N ALA A 30 -9.71 13.62 5.31
CA ALA A 30 -10.32 14.16 6.51
C ALA A 30 -10.04 15.68 6.66
N PRO A 31 -10.98 16.47 7.19
CA PRO A 31 -10.76 17.90 7.41
C PRO A 31 -9.53 18.17 8.27
N GLY A 32 -8.61 19.00 7.77
CA GLY A 32 -7.35 19.33 8.46
C GLY A 32 -6.24 18.28 8.34
N ALA A 33 -6.46 17.19 7.60
CA ALA A 33 -5.43 16.18 7.37
C ALA A 33 -4.28 16.71 6.51
N ASN A 34 -3.08 16.23 6.79
CA ASN A 34 -1.90 16.43 5.96
C ASN A 34 -1.60 15.15 5.17
N VAL A 35 -1.72 15.22 3.84
CA VAL A 35 -1.50 14.06 2.95
C VAL A 35 -0.09 13.49 3.08
N SER A 36 0.93 14.33 3.27
CA SER A 36 2.32 13.87 3.43
C SER A 36 2.55 13.15 4.76
N GLU A 37 1.85 13.54 5.81
CA GLU A 37 1.88 12.84 7.11
C GLU A 37 1.17 11.49 7.03
N VAL A 38 -0.01 11.45 6.40
CA VAL A 38 -0.74 10.20 6.15
C VAL A 38 0.11 9.25 5.30
N ALA A 39 0.71 9.73 4.21
CA ALA A 39 1.59 8.94 3.36
C ALA A 39 2.75 8.29 4.17
N ARG A 40 3.39 9.05 5.06
CA ARG A 40 4.44 8.53 5.96
C ARG A 40 3.94 7.48 6.93
N ARG A 41 2.78 7.71 7.57
CA ARG A 41 2.19 6.76 8.52
C ARG A 41 1.91 5.40 7.89
N PHE A 42 1.58 5.42 6.60
CA PHE A 42 1.20 4.24 5.84
C PHE A 42 2.32 3.68 4.95
N ASP A 43 3.52 4.28 4.99
CA ASP A 43 4.68 3.94 4.15
C ASP A 43 4.35 3.95 2.64
N VAL A 44 3.57 4.97 2.24
CA VAL A 44 3.22 5.25 0.84
C VAL A 44 4.03 6.44 0.38
N SER A 45 4.57 6.36 -0.84
CA SER A 45 5.39 7.39 -1.49
C SER A 45 4.69 7.96 -2.70
#